data_AF-A0A6L7MS10-F1
#
_entry.id   AF-A0A6L7MS10-F1
#
_cell.length_a   1.000
_cell.length_b   1.000
_cell.length_c   1.000
_cell.angle_alpha   90.00
_cell.angle_beta   90.00
_cell.angle_gamma   90.00
#
_symmetry.space_group_name_H-M   'P 1'
#
loop_
_entity.id
_entity.type
_entity.pdbx_description
1 polymer ?
#
loop_
_entity_poly.entity_id
_entity_poly.type
_entity_poly.pdbx_seq_one_letter_code
_entity_poly.pdbx_strand_id
1 'polypeptide(L)'
;MSSLRPGGRWRAFDNGRGGEGNRRGPRECLSVRVGPTSTLCGWPAEAGGLSGAPTRQLPRAAAIAYATVRTRRRTTSNAVERKDSRWSAAADADILRGENARTTVRVDGKHIALFATPDGILACNNRCPHEGYPLVEGTLDGDCWLTCHWHNWKFNLKDGANLYGGDRLRVYPVEVRDGKIWVDTADEPSEEKRIYIRRDLRTAMEDNDYFRIARELGRIAAIDGDAALAVVDAVEWSAERFEFGWTHAYAGAADWLVLHDERQGQDAKLTCVLEAVGHIADDALRQPRYAFDPGSEPYDEDAFVAAVEDEDVARASRIARGGIEAGGFDALDRGLVRAALAHYSGFGHSLIYVDKARSLCRRLGDAVSEDIVLALVRALSYARREDQIPEFADYAKALAAWPSAGNAPTVDPTPQDFRRVGIGAALERALSFRGADPVRLHSALLGASAWNMLAFDLERATRTNGPISGNVGWLDFTHALTFGAAVRASCERYPSEWPRGLLQMACFVGRNRAFTVAEPDLDRWYVADIDAYMDSAVERLFDHGDPEFIISVHLLKTTLAVREELARGLPEPEAALCVAALRRFLETPIKRKHLRRTVSQALSFVAREDGPASV
;
A
#
# COMPACT_ATOMS: atom_id res chain seq x y z
N MET A 1 4.25 -42.67 51.47
CA MET A 1 3.48 -43.82 50.95
C MET A 1 2.93 -43.42 49.58
N SER A 2 3.68 -43.76 48.52
CA SER A 2 3.33 -44.66 47.38
C SER A 2 2.92 -43.84 46.13
N SER A 3 3.81 -43.59 45.17
CA SER A 3 4.06 -44.37 43.92
C SER A 3 2.83 -44.45 43.00
N LEU A 4 2.84 -43.98 41.74
CA LEU A 4 3.48 -44.60 40.56
C LEU A 4 3.46 -43.64 39.33
N ARG A 5 4.40 -43.85 38.39
CA ARG A 5 4.55 -43.18 37.05
C ARG A 5 3.71 -43.91 35.94
N PRO A 6 3.97 -43.76 34.62
CA PRO A 6 3.56 -42.70 33.67
C PRO A 6 2.84 -43.24 32.39
N GLY A 7 2.35 -42.38 31.49
CA GLY A 7 2.14 -42.72 30.07
C GLY A 7 0.90 -42.09 29.40
N GLY A 8 1.08 -41.46 28.23
CA GLY A 8 -0.04 -40.98 27.41
C GLY A 8 0.37 -40.09 26.24
N ARG A 9 0.34 -40.67 25.03
CA ARG A 9 0.65 -40.10 23.71
C ARG A 9 -0.11 -38.78 23.40
N TRP A 10 0.59 -37.81 22.81
CA TRP A 10 -0.02 -36.69 22.09
C TRP A 10 -0.41 -37.13 20.67
N ARG A 11 -1.69 -36.99 20.29
CA ARG A 11 -2.17 -37.15 18.91
C ARG A 11 -2.29 -35.76 18.27
N ALA A 12 -1.71 -35.64 17.08
CA ALA A 12 -1.88 -34.50 16.18
C ALA A 12 -3.32 -34.45 15.64
N PHE A 13 -3.88 -33.24 15.54
CA PHE A 13 -5.15 -32.96 14.89
C PHE A 13 -4.94 -32.87 13.36
N ASP A 14 -5.77 -33.64 12.65
CA ASP A 14 -5.85 -33.77 11.21
C ASP A 14 -7.00 -32.88 10.71
N ASN A 15 -6.71 -31.93 9.81
CA ASN A 15 -7.71 -31.05 9.19
C ASN A 15 -7.99 -31.53 7.76
N GLY A 16 -9.07 -32.28 7.61
CA GLY A 16 -9.56 -32.77 6.32
C GLY A 16 -10.07 -31.64 5.41
N ARG A 17 -9.54 -31.60 4.19
CA ARG A 17 -10.17 -30.93 3.03
C ARG A 17 -11.00 -31.96 2.27
N GLY A 18 -12.29 -31.70 2.09
CA GLY A 18 -13.15 -32.40 1.15
C GLY A 18 -13.13 -31.70 -0.21
N GLY A 19 -12.87 -32.46 -1.28
CA GLY A 19 -12.98 -32.03 -2.66
C GLY A 19 -14.20 -32.60 -3.39
N GLU A 20 -14.24 -32.33 -4.70
CA GLU A 20 -15.16 -32.79 -5.75
C GLU A 20 -16.41 -31.90 -5.99
N GLY A 21 -16.80 -31.49 -7.21
CA GLY A 21 -16.26 -31.77 -8.54
C GLY A 21 -17.03 -31.06 -9.69
N ASN A 22 -16.28 -30.69 -10.73
CA ASN A 22 -16.53 -30.79 -12.19
C ASN A 22 -17.96 -30.63 -12.79
N ARG A 23 -18.11 -29.77 -13.82
CA ARG A 23 -18.64 -30.12 -15.19
C ARG A 23 -18.78 -28.91 -16.16
N ARG A 24 -18.17 -29.06 -17.36
CA ARG A 24 -18.59 -28.69 -18.75
C ARG A 24 -18.97 -27.21 -19.04
N GLY A 25 -18.56 -26.50 -20.09
CA GLY A 25 -18.07 -26.79 -21.45
C GLY A 25 -18.52 -25.60 -22.36
N PRO A 26 -17.88 -25.33 -23.52
CA PRO A 26 -17.79 -23.99 -24.13
C PRO A 26 -18.86 -23.69 -25.21
N ARG A 27 -19.01 -22.42 -25.59
CA ARG A 27 -19.61 -22.00 -26.87
C ARG A 27 -18.74 -20.95 -27.56
N GLU A 28 -18.31 -21.29 -28.77
CA GLU A 28 -17.59 -20.47 -29.75
C GLU A 28 -18.53 -19.61 -30.61
N CYS A 29 -17.89 -18.79 -31.48
CA CYS A 29 -18.37 -18.07 -32.67
C CYS A 29 -18.95 -16.66 -32.41
N LEU A 30 -18.57 -15.58 -33.11
CA LEU A 30 -17.98 -15.42 -34.45
C LEU A 30 -17.24 -14.08 -34.59
N SER A 31 -16.24 -14.09 -35.45
CA SER A 31 -15.41 -12.98 -35.94
C SER A 31 -16.13 -12.01 -36.88
N VAL A 32 -15.79 -10.72 -36.85
CA VAL A 32 -15.82 -9.82 -38.02
C VAL A 32 -14.60 -8.89 -37.99
N ARG A 33 -13.83 -8.87 -39.09
CA ARG A 33 -12.77 -7.90 -39.42
C ARG A 33 -13.26 -6.97 -40.51
N VAL A 34 -13.01 -5.67 -40.38
CA VAL A 34 -12.77 -4.66 -41.45
C VAL A 34 -11.99 -3.54 -40.73
N GLY A 35 -10.78 -3.07 -41.06
CA GLY A 35 -10.19 -2.62 -42.33
C GLY A 35 -9.79 -1.14 -42.15
N PRO A 36 -8.53 -0.69 -42.41
CA PRO A 36 -7.97 0.56 -41.90
C PRO A 36 -7.95 1.74 -42.91
N THR A 37 -7.90 2.99 -42.43
CA THR A 37 -7.44 4.19 -43.17
C THR A 37 -6.90 5.22 -42.14
N SER A 38 -5.58 5.49 -42.05
CA SER A 38 -4.82 6.65 -42.62
C SER A 38 -5.51 8.01 -42.44
N THR A 39 -4.93 9.06 -41.84
CA THR A 39 -3.81 9.94 -42.28
C THR A 39 -3.55 10.97 -41.14
N LEU A 40 -2.34 11.13 -40.58
CA LEU A 40 -1.27 12.14 -40.84
C LEU A 40 -1.56 13.63 -40.51
N CYS A 41 -0.48 14.28 -40.01
CA CYS A 41 -0.22 15.72 -39.77
C CYS A 41 -0.70 16.29 -38.42
N GLY A 42 0.08 17.04 -37.63
CA GLY A 42 1.45 17.55 -37.73
C GLY A 42 1.72 18.47 -36.51
N TRP A 43 2.90 18.35 -35.92
CA TRP A 43 3.52 19.33 -34.98
C TRP A 43 4.15 20.50 -35.78
N PRO A 44 4.72 21.58 -35.20
CA PRO A 44 4.95 21.93 -33.78
C PRO A 44 4.62 23.40 -33.38
N ALA A 45 4.64 23.72 -32.06
CA ALA A 45 5.17 25.00 -31.55
C ALA A 45 5.46 24.94 -30.03
N GLU A 46 6.75 25.10 -29.72
CA GLU A 46 7.43 25.44 -28.45
C GLU A 46 6.98 26.83 -27.91
N ALA A 47 7.18 27.32 -26.68
CA ALA A 47 7.85 26.86 -25.45
C ALA A 47 7.52 27.85 -24.29
N GLY A 48 7.77 27.40 -23.04
CA GLY A 48 8.06 28.22 -21.86
C GLY A 48 7.05 28.00 -20.72
N GLY A 49 7.36 27.44 -19.56
CA GLY A 49 8.62 27.02 -18.92
C GLY A 49 8.42 27.13 -17.41
N LEU A 50 8.09 26.03 -16.73
CA LEU A 50 8.01 25.94 -15.27
C LEU A 50 8.91 24.79 -14.80
N SER A 51 9.86 25.11 -13.93
CA SER A 51 10.83 24.19 -13.35
C SER A 51 10.19 23.37 -12.23
N GLY A 52 9.89 22.10 -12.51
CA GLY A 52 9.68 21.05 -11.52
C GLY A 52 10.93 20.14 -11.45
N ALA A 53 11.28 19.68 -10.25
CA ALA A 53 12.28 18.64 -10.07
C ALA A 53 11.91 17.38 -10.90
N PRO A 54 12.88 16.67 -11.51
CA PRO A 54 12.57 15.60 -12.44
C PRO A 54 12.11 14.36 -11.67
N THR A 55 10.80 14.10 -11.65
CA THR A 55 10.27 12.77 -11.37
C THR A 55 10.74 11.85 -12.49
N ARG A 56 11.61 10.90 -12.14
CA ARG A 56 12.13 9.89 -13.07
C ARG A 56 10.98 8.95 -13.43
N GLN A 57 10.18 9.30 -14.44
CA GLN A 57 9.28 8.36 -15.08
C GLN A 57 10.10 7.13 -15.49
N LEU A 58 9.57 5.93 -15.23
CA LEU A 58 10.13 4.71 -15.82
C LEU A 58 10.21 4.92 -17.34
N PRO A 59 11.35 4.60 -18.00
CA PRO A 59 11.44 4.74 -19.43
C PRO A 59 10.29 3.96 -20.07
N ARG A 60 9.55 4.58 -20.99
CA ARG A 60 8.40 4.01 -21.72
C ARG A 60 8.65 2.57 -22.23
N ALA A 61 9.91 2.25 -22.55
CA ALA A 61 10.35 0.91 -22.96
C ALA A 61 10.30 -0.16 -21.85
N ALA A 62 10.51 0.18 -20.58
CA ALA A 62 10.47 -0.76 -19.45
C ALA A 62 9.02 -1.14 -19.06
N ALA A 63 8.10 -0.16 -19.04
CA ALA A 63 6.67 -0.42 -18.82
C ALA A 63 6.04 -1.21 -19.98
N ILE A 64 6.42 -0.92 -21.23
CA ILE A 64 6.00 -1.70 -22.40
C ILE A 64 6.61 -3.10 -22.37
N ALA A 65 7.88 -3.28 -21.99
CA ALA A 65 8.52 -4.60 -21.88
C ALA A 65 7.89 -5.47 -20.78
N TYR A 66 7.42 -4.87 -19.68
CA TYR A 66 6.69 -5.59 -18.63
C TYR A 66 5.28 -6.02 -19.10
N ALA A 67 4.60 -5.18 -19.89
CA ALA A 67 3.27 -5.48 -20.46
C ALA A 67 3.31 -6.41 -21.71
N THR A 68 4.45 -6.54 -22.40
CA THR A 68 4.58 -7.35 -23.64
C THR A 68 5.07 -8.79 -23.45
N VAL A 69 5.19 -9.29 -22.21
CA VAL A 69 5.18 -10.75 -21.95
C VAL A 69 3.75 -11.32 -22.07
N ARG A 70 2.81 -10.56 -22.65
CA ARG A 70 1.53 -11.07 -23.15
C ARG A 70 1.69 -11.61 -24.57
N THR A 71 1.65 -12.94 -24.65
CA THR A 71 1.25 -13.75 -25.82
C THR A 71 1.91 -13.43 -27.16
N ARG A 72 3.19 -13.81 -27.31
CA ARG A 72 3.69 -14.32 -28.60
C ARG A 72 4.55 -15.57 -28.41
N ARG A 73 3.92 -16.75 -28.60
CA ARG A 73 4.65 -17.97 -28.99
C ARG A 73 5.31 -17.68 -30.34
N ARG A 74 6.59 -17.34 -30.32
CA ARG A 74 7.41 -17.31 -31.51
C ARG A 74 8.26 -18.58 -31.51
N THR A 75 7.78 -19.61 -32.19
CA THR A 75 8.58 -20.76 -32.57
C THR A 75 9.64 -20.28 -33.56
N THR A 76 10.83 -19.98 -33.07
CA THR A 76 12.03 -19.91 -33.90
C THR A 76 13.01 -20.93 -33.37
N SER A 77 13.07 -22.07 -34.06
CA SER A 77 14.15 -23.04 -33.95
C SER A 77 15.44 -22.40 -34.46
N ASN A 78 16.18 -21.74 -33.59
CA ASN A 78 17.59 -21.47 -33.83
C ASN A 78 18.37 -22.37 -32.87
N ALA A 79 18.88 -23.47 -33.43
CA ALA A 79 19.93 -24.25 -32.80
C ALA A 79 21.16 -23.34 -32.69
N VAL A 80 21.32 -22.72 -31.52
CA VAL A 80 22.57 -22.11 -31.13
C VAL A 80 23.54 -23.27 -30.89
N GLU A 81 24.63 -23.32 -31.66
CA GLU A 81 25.76 -24.19 -31.37
C GLU A 81 26.26 -23.89 -29.95
N ARG A 82 25.83 -24.70 -29.00
CA ARG A 82 26.27 -24.67 -27.62
C ARG A 82 27.65 -25.33 -27.55
N LYS A 83 28.69 -24.54 -27.27
CA LYS A 83 29.95 -25.07 -26.74
C LYS A 83 29.65 -25.94 -25.50
N ASP A 84 30.45 -26.98 -25.29
CA ASP A 84 30.46 -27.87 -24.11
C ASP A 84 30.69 -27.16 -22.75
N SER A 85 30.65 -25.83 -22.69
CA SER A 85 30.97 -24.99 -21.53
C SER A 85 29.85 -24.87 -20.48
N ARG A 86 28.82 -25.74 -20.51
CA ARG A 86 27.66 -25.67 -19.60
C ARG A 86 27.78 -26.60 -18.39
N TRP A 87 28.65 -27.59 -18.47
CA TRP A 87 28.79 -28.63 -17.45
C TRP A 87 30.09 -28.45 -16.68
N SER A 88 30.00 -28.39 -15.35
CA SER A 88 31.16 -28.28 -14.46
C SER A 88 31.36 -29.60 -13.73
N ALA A 89 32.60 -30.12 -13.72
CA ALA A 89 32.94 -31.32 -12.96
C ALA A 89 32.85 -31.01 -11.46
N ALA A 90 32.00 -31.77 -10.75
CA ALA A 90 31.66 -31.52 -9.36
C ALA A 90 32.43 -32.41 -8.37
N ALA A 91 32.51 -33.71 -8.66
CA ALA A 91 33.23 -34.71 -7.85
C ALA A 91 33.38 -36.03 -8.62
N ASP A 92 34.22 -36.95 -8.13
CA ASP A 92 34.19 -38.34 -8.57
C ASP A 92 32.91 -39.03 -8.07
N ALA A 93 32.27 -39.85 -8.90
CA ALA A 93 31.00 -40.53 -8.58
C ALA A 93 31.13 -41.48 -7.37
N ASP A 94 32.34 -41.95 -7.09
CA ASP A 94 32.66 -42.83 -5.97
C ASP A 94 32.45 -42.16 -4.60
N ILE A 95 32.35 -40.82 -4.56
CA ILE A 95 32.04 -40.07 -3.32
C ILE A 95 30.67 -40.43 -2.73
N LEU A 96 29.74 -40.92 -3.56
CA LEU A 96 28.39 -41.33 -3.16
C LEU A 96 28.22 -42.85 -3.04
N ARG A 97 29.32 -43.61 -2.95
CA ARG A 97 29.30 -45.07 -2.77
C ARG A 97 29.42 -45.46 -1.29
N GLY A 98 29.05 -46.71 -0.98
CA GLY A 98 29.12 -47.27 0.36
C GLY A 98 28.04 -46.71 1.27
N GLU A 99 28.40 -46.29 2.49
CA GLU A 99 27.47 -45.72 3.47
C GLU A 99 27.10 -44.26 3.17
N ASN A 100 27.80 -43.61 2.22
CA ASN A 100 27.61 -42.20 1.88
C ASN A 100 26.56 -42.02 0.78
N ALA A 101 25.28 -41.96 1.13
CA ALA A 101 24.20 -41.71 0.16
C ALA A 101 24.06 -40.24 -0.28
N ARG A 102 24.85 -39.32 0.30
CA ARG A 102 24.74 -37.87 0.09
C ARG A 102 26.03 -37.14 0.43
N THR A 103 26.26 -35.99 -0.20
CA THR A 103 27.38 -35.10 0.12
C THR A 103 27.11 -33.66 -0.33
N THR A 104 28.03 -32.74 -0.05
CA THR A 104 28.00 -31.38 -0.58
C THR A 104 29.22 -31.08 -1.40
N VAL A 105 29.04 -30.24 -2.43
CA VAL A 105 30.12 -29.76 -3.30
C VAL A 105 29.97 -28.26 -3.52
N ARG A 106 31.08 -27.61 -3.88
CA ARG A 106 31.09 -26.21 -4.36
C ARG A 106 31.46 -26.19 -5.82
N VAL A 107 30.56 -25.69 -6.66
CA VAL A 107 30.73 -25.60 -8.11
C VAL A 107 30.30 -24.21 -8.54
N ASP A 108 31.18 -23.47 -9.22
CA ASP A 108 30.94 -22.09 -9.68
C ASP A 108 30.42 -21.15 -8.58
N GLY A 109 30.95 -21.30 -7.36
CA GLY A 109 30.54 -20.53 -6.17
C GLY A 109 29.20 -20.95 -5.55
N LYS A 110 28.48 -21.90 -6.14
CA LYS A 110 27.19 -22.42 -5.63
C LYS A 110 27.43 -23.60 -4.69
N HIS A 111 26.69 -23.65 -3.58
CA HIS A 111 26.73 -24.75 -2.62
C HIS A 111 25.65 -25.78 -2.97
N ILE A 112 26.06 -26.96 -3.42
CA ILE A 112 25.18 -27.95 -4.03
C ILE A 112 25.18 -29.20 -3.16
N ALA A 113 23.99 -29.70 -2.82
CA ALA A 113 23.80 -31.00 -2.19
C ALA A 113 23.58 -32.06 -3.28
N LEU A 114 24.32 -33.16 -3.20
CA LEU A 114 24.21 -34.32 -4.09
C LEU A 114 23.62 -35.48 -3.31
N PHE A 115 22.68 -36.21 -3.92
CA PHE A 115 22.03 -37.37 -3.33
C PHE A 115 22.10 -38.54 -4.32
N ALA A 116 22.51 -39.72 -3.84
CA ALA A 116 22.30 -40.97 -4.54
C ALA A 116 20.85 -41.41 -4.31
N THR A 117 20.08 -41.53 -5.40
CA THR A 117 18.67 -41.90 -5.35
C THR A 117 18.39 -43.10 -6.27
N PRO A 118 17.20 -43.73 -6.18
CA PRO A 118 16.79 -44.76 -7.13
C PRO A 118 16.80 -44.30 -8.60
N ASP A 119 16.66 -43.00 -8.85
CA ASP A 119 16.63 -42.40 -10.18
C ASP A 119 18.01 -41.89 -10.66
N GLY A 120 19.07 -42.23 -9.91
CA GLY A 120 20.43 -41.76 -10.16
C GLY A 120 20.85 -40.66 -9.20
N ILE A 121 21.86 -39.87 -9.60
CA ILE A 121 22.36 -38.77 -8.76
C ILE A 121 21.52 -37.53 -9.04
N LEU A 122 20.87 -37.01 -8.00
CA LEU A 122 20.14 -35.74 -8.05
C LEU A 122 20.89 -34.65 -7.28
N ALA A 123 20.78 -33.41 -7.75
CA ALA A 123 21.45 -32.27 -7.16
C ALA A 123 20.49 -31.10 -6.90
N CYS A 124 20.67 -30.43 -5.76
CA CYS A 124 19.91 -29.22 -5.43
C CYS A 124 20.78 -28.19 -4.71
N ASN A 125 20.27 -26.96 -4.58
CA ASN A 125 20.89 -25.97 -3.73
C ASN A 125 20.86 -26.48 -2.28
N ASN A 126 22.00 -26.49 -1.61
CA ASN A 126 22.08 -26.98 -0.24
C ASN A 126 21.39 -26.04 0.76
N ARG A 127 20.85 -24.89 0.35
CA ARG A 127 20.07 -24.01 1.23
C ARG A 127 18.58 -24.19 0.97
N CYS A 128 17.83 -24.54 2.02
CA CYS A 128 16.38 -24.54 2.00
C CYS A 128 15.87 -23.15 1.56
N PRO A 129 14.98 -23.03 0.56
CA PRO A 129 14.50 -21.73 0.09
C PRO A 129 13.59 -20.99 1.08
N HIS A 130 13.18 -21.65 2.18
CA HIS A 130 12.43 -21.03 3.28
C HIS A 130 13.34 -20.12 4.13
N GLU A 131 14.28 -20.72 4.87
CA GLU A 131 15.16 -20.00 5.83
C GLU A 131 16.63 -20.48 5.77
N GLY A 132 17.01 -21.23 4.73
CA GLY A 132 18.42 -21.51 4.45
C GLY A 132 19.04 -22.71 5.16
N TYR A 133 18.26 -23.57 5.83
CA TYR A 133 18.76 -24.83 6.44
C TYR A 133 19.59 -25.66 5.44
N PRO A 134 20.70 -26.29 5.86
CA PRO A 134 21.47 -27.21 5.03
C PRO A 134 20.64 -28.44 4.63
N LEU A 135 20.20 -28.49 3.38
CA LEU A 135 19.31 -29.54 2.87
C LEU A 135 19.98 -30.91 2.76
N VAL A 136 21.31 -30.99 2.68
CA VAL A 136 22.06 -32.24 2.78
C VAL A 136 21.73 -32.99 4.07
N GLU A 137 21.46 -32.29 5.16
CA GLU A 137 21.09 -32.92 6.44
C GLU A 137 19.68 -33.54 6.40
N GLY A 138 18.82 -33.08 5.49
CA GLY A 138 17.41 -33.47 5.39
C GLY A 138 17.14 -34.96 5.15
N THR A 139 15.93 -35.42 5.40
CA THR A 139 15.55 -36.83 5.16
C THR A 139 15.02 -36.99 3.74
N LEU A 140 15.66 -37.83 2.93
CA LEU A 140 15.20 -38.18 1.59
C LEU A 140 14.45 -39.52 1.61
N ASP A 141 13.25 -39.56 1.04
CA ASP A 141 12.50 -40.81 0.86
C ASP A 141 12.74 -41.47 -0.51
N GLY A 142 12.14 -42.65 -0.71
CA GLY A 142 12.31 -43.44 -1.94
C GLY A 142 11.73 -42.78 -3.20
N ASP A 143 10.79 -41.84 -3.05
CA ASP A 143 10.17 -41.11 -4.16
C ASP A 143 10.92 -39.81 -4.49
N CYS A 144 12.08 -39.60 -3.85
CA CYS A 144 12.92 -38.42 -3.96
C CYS A 144 12.32 -37.13 -3.36
N TRP A 145 11.45 -37.25 -2.35
CA TRP A 145 11.04 -36.11 -1.54
C TRP A 145 12.04 -35.85 -0.42
N LEU A 146 12.68 -34.69 -0.46
CA LEU A 146 13.60 -34.23 0.55
C LEU A 146 12.85 -33.41 1.61
N THR A 147 12.83 -33.91 2.84
CA THR A 147 12.27 -33.23 4.01
C THR A 147 13.36 -32.42 4.73
N CYS A 148 13.20 -31.10 4.73
CA CYS A 148 14.02 -30.19 5.51
C CYS A 148 13.78 -30.40 7.02
N HIS A 149 14.85 -30.60 7.80
CA HIS A 149 14.71 -30.86 9.25
C HIS A 149 14.34 -29.65 10.09
N TRP A 150 14.43 -28.42 9.56
CA TRP A 150 14.10 -27.23 10.34
C TRP A 150 12.58 -27.04 10.48
N HIS A 151 11.89 -26.80 9.37
CA HIS A 151 10.45 -26.48 9.35
C HIS A 151 9.62 -27.52 8.58
N ASN A 152 10.18 -28.71 8.35
CA ASN A 152 9.50 -29.85 7.73
C ASN A 152 8.96 -29.58 6.30
N TRP A 153 9.51 -28.58 5.60
CA TRP A 153 9.22 -28.36 4.18
C TRP A 153 9.74 -29.52 3.35
N LYS A 154 8.94 -29.94 2.35
CA LYS A 154 9.25 -31.10 1.50
C LYS A 154 9.39 -30.66 0.05
N PHE A 155 10.49 -31.10 -0.56
CA PHE A 155 10.82 -30.75 -1.94
C PHE A 155 11.05 -32.00 -2.77
N ASN A 156 10.43 -32.06 -3.94
CA ASN A 156 10.73 -33.11 -4.90
C ASN A 156 12.07 -32.77 -5.59
N LEU A 157 13.08 -33.63 -5.47
CA LEU A 157 14.40 -33.37 -6.05
C LEU A 157 14.44 -33.47 -7.58
N LYS A 158 13.39 -33.99 -8.22
CA LYS A 158 13.30 -34.14 -9.68
C LYS A 158 12.99 -32.81 -10.37
N ASP A 159 12.15 -31.98 -9.75
CA ASP A 159 11.65 -30.73 -10.34
C ASP A 159 11.72 -29.52 -9.41
N GLY A 160 12.11 -29.72 -8.14
CA GLY A 160 12.20 -28.69 -7.11
C GLY A 160 10.87 -28.28 -6.49
N ALA A 161 9.76 -28.92 -6.85
CA ALA A 161 8.43 -28.54 -6.37
C ALA A 161 8.31 -28.68 -4.85
N ASN A 162 7.66 -27.71 -4.22
CA ASN A 162 7.36 -27.73 -2.80
C ASN A 162 5.98 -28.36 -2.57
N LEU A 163 5.91 -29.38 -1.72
CA LEU A 163 4.66 -30.10 -1.45
C LEU A 163 3.54 -29.18 -0.90
N TYR A 164 3.91 -28.14 -0.16
CA TYR A 164 2.99 -27.23 0.50
C TYR A 164 2.65 -25.98 -0.32
N GLY A 165 3.14 -25.87 -1.57
CA GLY A 165 2.95 -24.68 -2.41
C GLY A 165 3.82 -23.48 -2.00
N GLY A 166 4.83 -23.70 -1.14
CA GLY A 166 5.84 -22.69 -0.75
C GLY A 166 6.90 -22.43 -1.84
N ASP A 167 7.98 -21.74 -1.48
CA ASP A 167 9.10 -21.46 -2.39
C ASP A 167 9.65 -22.74 -3.04
N ARG A 168 9.96 -22.68 -4.35
CA ARG A 168 10.55 -23.77 -5.12
C ARG A 168 12.03 -23.97 -4.76
N LEU A 169 12.46 -25.22 -4.63
CA LEU A 169 13.86 -25.57 -4.46
C LEU A 169 14.59 -25.51 -5.81
N ARG A 170 15.73 -24.83 -5.85
CA ARG A 170 16.61 -24.86 -7.02
C ARG A 170 17.26 -26.25 -7.13
N VAL A 171 16.90 -26.98 -8.19
CA VAL A 171 17.56 -28.24 -8.59
C VAL A 171 18.56 -27.97 -9.71
N TYR A 172 19.57 -28.83 -9.84
CA TYR A 172 20.59 -28.73 -10.88
C TYR A 172 20.61 -30.02 -11.72
N PRO A 173 20.61 -29.92 -13.06
CA PRO A 173 20.83 -31.08 -13.90
C PRO A 173 22.18 -31.74 -13.59
N VAL A 174 22.20 -33.08 -13.60
CA VAL A 174 23.38 -33.90 -13.30
C VAL A 174 23.60 -34.91 -14.42
N GLU A 175 24.86 -35.09 -14.80
CA GLU A 175 25.30 -36.19 -15.66
C GLU A 175 26.52 -36.89 -15.06
N VAL A 176 26.60 -38.21 -15.22
CA VAL A 176 27.80 -38.98 -14.86
C VAL A 176 28.54 -39.35 -16.13
N ARG A 177 29.78 -38.88 -16.28
CA ARG A 177 30.65 -39.13 -17.44
C ARG A 177 32.01 -39.59 -16.95
N ASP A 178 32.50 -40.72 -17.46
CA ASP A 178 33.82 -41.28 -17.12
C ASP A 178 34.09 -41.37 -15.60
N GLY A 179 33.08 -41.79 -14.83
CA GLY A 179 33.18 -41.91 -13.37
C GLY A 179 33.13 -40.60 -12.60
N LYS A 180 32.85 -39.46 -13.23
CA LYS A 180 32.73 -38.14 -12.60
C LYS A 180 31.31 -37.61 -12.68
N ILE A 181 30.88 -36.91 -11.63
CA ILE A 181 29.63 -36.17 -11.55
C ILE A 181 29.85 -34.80 -12.18
N TRP A 182 29.05 -34.47 -13.17
CA TRP A 182 29.00 -33.17 -13.83
C TRP A 182 27.68 -32.50 -13.50
N VAL A 183 27.72 -31.20 -13.19
CA VAL A 183 26.53 -30.42 -12.81
C VAL A 183 26.42 -29.20 -13.71
N ASP A 184 25.20 -28.92 -14.17
CA ASP A 184 24.86 -27.69 -14.87
C ASP A 184 24.43 -26.63 -13.85
N THR A 185 25.32 -25.68 -13.59
CA THR A 185 25.12 -24.58 -12.65
C THR A 185 24.56 -23.33 -13.30
N ALA A 186 24.33 -23.33 -14.63
CA ALA A 186 23.85 -22.15 -15.35
C ALA A 186 22.52 -21.67 -14.78
N ASP A 187 22.40 -20.36 -14.56
CA ASP A 187 21.15 -19.79 -14.09
C ASP A 187 20.04 -19.95 -15.15
N GLU A 188 18.82 -20.21 -14.69
CA GLU A 188 17.65 -20.24 -15.59
C GLU A 188 17.51 -18.85 -16.26
N PRO A 189 17.09 -18.78 -17.53
CA PRO A 189 16.85 -17.52 -18.22
C PRO A 189 15.89 -16.62 -17.42
N SER A 190 16.21 -15.33 -17.32
CA SER A 190 15.44 -14.36 -16.52
C SER A 190 13.95 -14.30 -16.89
N GLU A 191 13.60 -14.52 -18.16
CA GLU A 191 12.20 -14.52 -18.62
C GLU A 191 11.39 -15.67 -18.01
N GLU A 192 11.95 -16.87 -17.93
CA GLU A 192 11.32 -18.02 -17.26
C GLU A 192 11.20 -17.78 -15.75
N LYS A 193 12.21 -17.13 -15.16
CA LYS A 193 12.19 -16.75 -13.73
C LYS A 193 11.04 -15.81 -13.38
N ARG A 194 10.82 -14.77 -14.18
CA ARG A 194 9.74 -13.79 -13.95
C ARG A 194 8.37 -14.44 -13.88
N ILE A 195 8.11 -15.47 -14.70
CA ILE A 195 6.80 -16.16 -14.73
C ILE A 195 6.48 -16.79 -13.37
N TYR A 196 7.40 -17.60 -12.84
CA TYR A 196 7.13 -18.27 -11.57
C TYR A 196 7.26 -17.32 -10.37
N ILE A 197 8.15 -16.31 -10.41
CA ILE A 197 8.26 -15.31 -9.34
C ILE A 197 6.96 -14.50 -9.22
N ARG A 198 6.37 -14.05 -10.34
CA ARG A 198 5.09 -13.34 -10.34
C ARG A 198 3.97 -14.22 -9.76
N ARG A 199 3.92 -15.50 -10.15
CA ARG A 199 2.96 -16.46 -9.59
C ARG A 199 3.16 -16.65 -8.09
N ASP A 200 4.40 -16.86 -7.65
CA ASP A 200 4.71 -17.15 -6.25
C ASP A 200 4.51 -15.91 -5.37
N LEU A 201 4.78 -14.71 -5.89
CA LEU A 201 4.45 -13.44 -5.25
C LEU A 201 2.94 -13.32 -5.05
N ARG A 202 2.14 -13.60 -6.11
CA ARG A 202 0.68 -13.57 -6.00
C ARG A 202 0.18 -14.53 -4.92
N THR A 203 0.66 -15.77 -4.90
CA THR A 203 0.29 -16.74 -3.86
C THR A 203 0.71 -16.24 -2.47
N ALA A 204 1.91 -15.70 -2.32
CA ALA A 204 2.37 -15.13 -1.05
C ALA A 204 1.46 -13.98 -0.57
N MET A 205 0.98 -13.14 -1.47
CA MET A 205 0.03 -12.07 -1.14
C MET A 205 -1.36 -12.62 -0.79
N GLU A 206 -1.86 -13.63 -1.51
CA GLU A 206 -3.13 -14.30 -1.19
C GLU A 206 -3.10 -14.95 0.21
N ASP A 207 -1.96 -15.52 0.60
CA ASP A 207 -1.72 -16.13 1.92
C ASP A 207 -1.34 -15.12 3.02
N ASN A 208 -1.09 -13.86 2.66
CA ASN A 208 -0.51 -12.82 3.54
C ASN A 208 0.83 -13.23 4.19
N ASP A 209 1.69 -13.93 3.45
CA ASP A 209 3.02 -14.37 3.89
C ASP A 209 4.07 -13.28 3.63
N TYR A 210 4.22 -12.37 4.59
CA TYR A 210 5.12 -11.21 4.52
C TYR A 210 6.57 -11.58 4.19
N PHE A 211 7.10 -12.66 4.79
CA PHE A 211 8.47 -13.08 4.55
C PHE A 211 8.66 -13.65 3.15
N ARG A 212 7.66 -14.39 2.64
CA ARG A 212 7.69 -14.86 1.25
C ARG A 212 7.55 -13.71 0.26
N ILE A 213 6.66 -12.74 0.51
CA ILE A 213 6.58 -11.50 -0.29
C ILE A 213 7.97 -10.85 -0.36
N ALA A 214 8.65 -10.66 0.76
CA ALA A 214 10.01 -10.08 0.80
C ALA A 214 11.02 -10.87 -0.06
N ARG A 215 10.99 -12.20 0.02
CA ARG A 215 11.86 -13.06 -0.82
C ARG A 215 11.55 -12.93 -2.30
N GLU A 216 10.29 -12.93 -2.70
CA GLU A 216 9.92 -12.78 -4.12
C GLU A 216 10.28 -11.39 -4.66
N LEU A 217 10.01 -10.32 -3.90
CA LEU A 217 10.44 -8.97 -4.27
C LEU A 217 11.95 -8.87 -4.39
N GLY A 218 12.70 -9.53 -3.50
CA GLY A 218 14.17 -9.64 -3.60
C GLY A 218 14.62 -10.37 -4.88
N ARG A 219 13.89 -11.40 -5.32
CA ARG A 219 14.16 -12.08 -6.60
C ARG A 219 13.85 -11.18 -7.80
N ILE A 220 12.78 -10.36 -7.74
CA ILE A 220 12.48 -9.35 -8.76
C ILE A 220 13.61 -8.33 -8.82
N ALA A 221 14.03 -7.75 -7.69
CA ALA A 221 15.13 -6.79 -7.64
C ALA A 221 16.45 -7.38 -8.18
N ALA A 222 16.74 -8.66 -7.92
CA ALA A 222 17.94 -9.33 -8.44
C ALA A 222 17.94 -9.50 -9.97
N ILE A 223 16.75 -9.54 -10.60
CA ILE A 223 16.61 -9.70 -12.06
C ILE A 223 16.49 -8.35 -12.77
N ASP A 224 15.62 -7.49 -12.24
CA ASP A 224 15.19 -6.26 -12.89
C ASP A 224 15.93 -5.01 -12.35
N GLY A 225 16.67 -5.15 -11.24
CA GLY A 225 17.36 -4.06 -10.55
C GLY A 225 16.45 -3.18 -9.69
N ASP A 226 15.14 -3.35 -9.81
CA ASP A 226 14.10 -2.58 -9.11
C ASP A 226 12.83 -3.44 -8.93
N ALA A 227 12.35 -3.55 -7.69
CA ALA A 227 11.14 -4.30 -7.35
C ALA A 227 9.85 -3.47 -7.45
N ALA A 228 9.91 -2.15 -7.69
CA ALA A 228 8.73 -1.28 -7.70
C ALA A 228 7.65 -1.69 -8.72
N LEU A 229 8.03 -2.42 -9.78
CA LEU A 229 7.07 -2.98 -10.73
C LEU A 229 6.12 -4.00 -10.10
N ALA A 230 6.49 -4.63 -8.98
CA ALA A 230 5.59 -5.50 -8.24
C ALA A 230 4.38 -4.76 -7.65
N VAL A 231 4.46 -3.42 -7.47
CA VAL A 231 3.31 -2.62 -7.04
C VAL A 231 2.25 -2.53 -8.14
N VAL A 232 2.66 -2.54 -9.42
CA VAL A 232 1.73 -2.60 -10.57
C VAL A 232 0.92 -3.90 -10.49
N ASP A 233 1.60 -5.02 -10.25
CA ASP A 233 0.97 -6.33 -10.13
C ASP A 233 0.05 -6.38 -8.90
N ALA A 234 0.51 -5.86 -7.76
CA ALA A 234 -0.29 -5.77 -6.55
C ALA A 234 -1.58 -4.98 -6.78
N VAL A 235 -1.52 -3.86 -7.50
CA VAL A 235 -2.70 -3.06 -7.87
C VAL A 235 -3.64 -3.83 -8.80
N GLU A 236 -3.13 -4.42 -9.90
CA GLU A 236 -3.92 -5.24 -10.84
C GLU A 236 -4.70 -6.35 -10.11
N TRP A 237 -4.07 -7.00 -9.13
CA TRP A 237 -4.71 -8.11 -8.41
C TRP A 237 -5.71 -7.65 -7.33
N SER A 238 -5.57 -6.42 -6.82
CA SER A 238 -6.31 -5.92 -5.65
C SER A 238 -7.44 -4.94 -5.95
N ALA A 239 -7.45 -4.26 -7.10
CA ALA A 239 -8.39 -3.18 -7.38
C ALA A 239 -9.88 -3.58 -7.22
N GLU A 240 -10.23 -4.79 -7.66
CA GLU A 240 -11.57 -5.36 -7.51
C GLU A 240 -11.76 -6.16 -6.22
N ARG A 241 -10.85 -6.04 -5.25
CA ARG A 241 -10.91 -6.75 -3.96
C ARG A 241 -11.22 -5.83 -2.78
N PHE A 242 -11.22 -4.51 -3.01
CA PHE A 242 -11.71 -3.56 -2.02
C PHE A 242 -13.23 -3.37 -2.16
N GLU A 243 -13.97 -3.93 -1.22
CA GLU A 243 -15.44 -3.86 -1.15
C GLU A 243 -15.96 -2.42 -1.26
N PHE A 244 -15.36 -1.50 -0.51
CA PHE A 244 -15.74 -0.08 -0.48
C PHE A 244 -14.74 0.81 -1.20
N GLY A 245 -13.90 0.25 -2.08
CA GLY A 245 -12.89 0.99 -2.82
C GLY A 245 -11.63 1.34 -2.01
N TRP A 246 -10.90 2.35 -2.47
CA TRP A 246 -9.61 2.82 -1.97
C TRP A 246 -9.44 2.75 -0.43
N THR A 247 -8.36 2.11 0.04
CA THR A 247 -8.01 2.01 1.46
C THR A 247 -6.67 2.70 1.77
N HIS A 248 -6.20 2.60 3.01
CA HIS A 248 -4.89 3.11 3.38
C HIS A 248 -3.74 2.40 2.66
N ALA A 249 -3.96 1.19 2.16
CA ALA A 249 -2.95 0.43 1.42
C ALA A 249 -2.45 1.20 0.19
N TYR A 250 -3.34 1.71 -0.67
CA TYR A 250 -2.96 2.48 -1.85
C TYR A 250 -2.42 3.87 -1.51
N ALA A 251 -2.97 4.51 -0.46
CA ALA A 251 -2.43 5.78 0.03
C ALA A 251 -0.98 5.62 0.54
N GLY A 252 -0.70 4.53 1.27
CA GLY A 252 0.63 4.17 1.74
C GLY A 252 1.57 3.79 0.60
N ALA A 253 1.10 3.04 -0.39
CA ALA A 253 1.89 2.69 -1.56
C ALA A 253 2.37 3.94 -2.33
N ALA A 254 1.52 4.96 -2.46
CA ALA A 254 1.90 6.24 -3.07
C ALA A 254 3.08 6.90 -2.33
N ASP A 255 3.00 6.96 -1.00
CA ASP A 255 4.01 7.61 -0.16
C ASP A 255 5.30 6.78 -0.02
N TRP A 256 5.19 5.45 0.05
CA TRP A 256 6.36 4.57 0.03
C TRP A 256 7.12 4.66 -1.28
N LEU A 257 6.43 4.82 -2.41
CA LEU A 257 7.08 4.98 -3.71
C LEU A 257 7.78 6.34 -3.86
N VAL A 258 7.32 7.39 -3.19
CA VAL A 258 8.07 8.65 -3.08
C VAL A 258 9.41 8.41 -2.38
N LEU A 259 9.39 7.74 -1.22
CA LEU A 259 10.63 7.40 -0.51
C LEU A 259 11.51 6.47 -1.34
N HIS A 260 10.96 5.45 -1.98
CA HIS A 260 11.69 4.54 -2.86
C HIS A 260 12.55 5.28 -3.91
N ASP A 261 11.97 6.29 -4.55
CA ASP A 261 12.62 7.05 -5.62
C ASP A 261 13.75 7.95 -5.10
N GLU A 262 13.69 8.37 -3.84
CA GLU A 262 14.72 9.15 -3.15
C GLU A 262 15.94 8.28 -2.73
N ARG A 263 15.78 6.94 -2.67
CA ARG A 263 16.83 6.02 -2.17
C ARG A 263 17.76 5.48 -3.26
N GLN A 264 18.96 5.11 -2.84
CA GLN A 264 19.96 4.42 -3.69
C GLN A 264 20.20 2.96 -3.27
N GLY A 265 20.11 2.66 -1.96
CA GLY A 265 20.31 1.32 -1.41
C GLY A 265 19.18 0.35 -1.78
N GLN A 266 19.54 -0.87 -2.16
CA GLN A 266 18.57 -1.92 -2.50
C GLN A 266 17.75 -2.36 -1.28
N ASP A 267 18.34 -2.32 -0.08
CA ASP A 267 17.66 -2.59 1.18
C ASP A 267 16.51 -1.59 1.41
N ALA A 268 16.81 -0.28 1.39
CA ALA A 268 15.81 0.76 1.61
C ALA A 268 14.72 0.73 0.54
N LYS A 269 15.10 0.57 -0.74
CA LYS A 269 14.13 0.43 -1.84
C LYS A 269 13.22 -0.78 -1.64
N LEU A 270 13.80 -1.92 -1.28
CA LEU A 270 13.02 -3.14 -1.07
C LEU A 270 12.09 -3.01 0.13
N THR A 271 12.50 -2.32 1.21
CA THR A 271 11.62 -2.00 2.35
C THR A 271 10.40 -1.21 1.91
N CYS A 272 10.56 -0.17 1.10
CA CYS A 272 9.42 0.61 0.59
C CYS A 272 8.43 -0.25 -0.20
N VAL A 273 8.94 -1.10 -1.10
CA VAL A 273 8.07 -1.97 -1.92
C VAL A 273 7.41 -3.05 -1.07
N LEU A 274 8.14 -3.62 -0.10
CA LEU A 274 7.62 -4.63 0.82
C LEU A 274 6.47 -4.07 1.68
N GLU A 275 6.63 -2.89 2.25
CA GLU A 275 5.56 -2.24 3.04
C GLU A 275 4.34 -1.90 2.16
N ALA A 276 4.55 -1.43 0.94
CA ALA A 276 3.46 -1.16 0.00
C ALA A 276 2.69 -2.44 -0.40
N VAL A 277 3.41 -3.47 -0.85
CA VAL A 277 2.81 -4.74 -1.32
C VAL A 277 2.21 -5.53 -0.15
N GLY A 278 2.87 -5.53 1.01
CA GLY A 278 2.38 -6.18 2.22
C GLY A 278 1.06 -5.59 2.70
N HIS A 279 0.93 -4.27 2.74
CA HIS A 279 -0.32 -3.62 3.13
C HIS A 279 -1.45 -3.90 2.12
N ILE A 280 -1.15 -3.87 0.81
CA ILE A 280 -2.13 -4.24 -0.22
C ILE A 280 -2.59 -5.70 -0.07
N ALA A 281 -1.66 -6.61 0.23
CA ALA A 281 -1.99 -8.01 0.51
C ALA A 281 -2.89 -8.17 1.74
N ASP A 282 -2.62 -7.41 2.81
CA ASP A 282 -3.37 -7.48 4.06
C ASP A 282 -4.83 -7.04 3.90
N ASP A 283 -5.06 -5.92 3.20
CA ASP A 283 -6.40 -5.36 3.02
C ASP A 283 -7.23 -6.08 1.95
N ALA A 284 -6.60 -6.58 0.88
CA ALA A 284 -7.32 -6.89 -0.36
C ALA A 284 -7.45 -8.40 -0.65
N LEU A 285 -6.33 -9.14 -0.79
CA LEU A 285 -6.35 -10.38 -1.57
C LEU A 285 -7.06 -11.57 -0.90
N ARG A 286 -7.38 -11.46 0.39
CA ARG A 286 -8.24 -12.41 1.12
C ARG A 286 -9.75 -12.15 0.94
N GLN A 287 -10.12 -11.01 0.36
CA GLN A 287 -11.51 -10.59 0.20
C GLN A 287 -12.16 -11.16 -1.07
N PRO A 288 -13.50 -11.24 -1.15
CA PRO A 288 -14.23 -11.54 -2.37
C PRO A 288 -13.89 -10.57 -3.52
N ARG A 289 -14.30 -10.93 -4.74
CA ARG A 289 -14.17 -10.06 -5.92
C ARG A 289 -15.44 -9.21 -6.09
N TYR A 290 -15.25 -7.90 -6.17
CA TYR A 290 -16.23 -6.84 -6.42
C TYR A 290 -15.91 -6.19 -7.77
N ALA A 291 -16.44 -6.76 -8.85
CA ALA A 291 -16.14 -6.34 -10.21
C ALA A 291 -16.71 -4.94 -10.52
N PHE A 292 -16.02 -4.20 -11.40
CA PHE A 292 -16.58 -2.96 -11.97
C PHE A 292 -17.42 -3.26 -13.20
N ASP A 293 -18.49 -2.49 -13.41
CA ASP A 293 -19.28 -2.58 -14.63
C ASP A 293 -18.43 -2.23 -15.86
N PRO A 294 -18.58 -2.98 -16.97
CA PRO A 294 -17.84 -2.71 -18.20
C PRO A 294 -18.40 -1.48 -18.95
N GLY A 295 -17.61 -0.98 -19.90
CA GLY A 295 -17.97 0.10 -20.81
C GLY A 295 -17.41 1.46 -20.40
N SER A 296 -17.52 2.45 -21.29
CA SER A 296 -17.11 3.84 -21.05
C SER A 296 -18.17 4.83 -21.54
N GLU A 297 -18.23 5.99 -20.89
CA GLU A 297 -19.05 7.14 -21.28
C GLU A 297 -18.12 8.35 -21.46
N PRO A 298 -18.36 9.24 -22.44
CA PRO A 298 -17.55 10.45 -22.60
C PRO A 298 -17.42 11.24 -21.30
N TYR A 299 -16.22 11.72 -21.02
CA TYR A 299 -15.98 12.47 -19.79
C TYR A 299 -16.72 13.81 -19.81
N ASP A 300 -17.56 14.00 -18.80
CA ASP A 300 -18.15 15.28 -18.43
C ASP A 300 -17.99 15.45 -16.92
N GLU A 301 -17.36 16.54 -16.50
CA GLU A 301 -16.97 16.76 -15.10
C GLU A 301 -18.21 16.86 -14.18
N ASP A 302 -19.28 17.52 -14.63
CA ASP A 302 -20.49 17.70 -13.84
C ASP A 302 -21.30 16.40 -13.76
N ALA A 303 -21.41 15.66 -14.86
CA ALA A 303 -22.04 14.35 -14.88
C ALA A 303 -21.30 13.32 -14.02
N PHE A 304 -19.96 13.39 -14.00
CA PHE A 304 -19.14 12.56 -13.12
C PHE A 304 -19.43 12.86 -11.65
N VAL A 305 -19.35 14.14 -11.24
CA VAL A 305 -19.62 14.55 -9.85
C VAL A 305 -21.05 14.16 -9.45
N ALA A 306 -22.04 14.41 -10.32
CA ALA A 306 -23.43 14.01 -10.07
C ALA A 306 -23.58 12.49 -9.88
N ALA A 307 -22.93 11.67 -10.70
CA ALA A 307 -23.00 10.21 -10.56
C ALA A 307 -22.35 9.72 -9.25
N VAL A 308 -21.28 10.38 -8.78
CA VAL A 308 -20.70 10.08 -7.46
C VAL A 308 -21.66 10.43 -6.33
N GLU A 309 -22.28 11.61 -6.40
CA GLU A 309 -23.27 12.10 -5.41
C GLU A 309 -24.55 11.26 -5.37
N ASP A 310 -24.97 10.72 -6.52
CA ASP A 310 -26.11 9.79 -6.63
C ASP A 310 -25.76 8.36 -6.15
N GLU A 311 -24.52 8.13 -5.70
CA GLU A 311 -23.96 6.82 -5.33
C GLU A 311 -24.04 5.77 -6.47
N ASP A 312 -24.14 6.23 -7.73
CA ASP A 312 -24.16 5.39 -8.93
C ASP A 312 -22.72 5.03 -9.35
N VAL A 313 -22.12 4.11 -8.59
CA VAL A 313 -20.75 3.60 -8.82
C VAL A 313 -20.58 3.11 -10.26
N ALA A 314 -21.60 2.46 -10.83
CA ALA A 314 -21.56 1.91 -12.17
C ALA A 314 -21.39 3.02 -13.21
N ARG A 315 -22.23 4.04 -13.16
CA ARG A 315 -22.16 5.18 -14.08
C ARG A 315 -20.92 6.04 -13.84
N ALA A 316 -20.61 6.35 -12.59
CA ALA A 316 -19.41 7.12 -12.24
C ALA A 316 -18.13 6.42 -12.76
N SER A 317 -18.07 5.08 -12.69
CA SER A 317 -16.97 4.28 -13.23
C SER A 317 -16.86 4.37 -14.76
N ARG A 318 -17.98 4.33 -15.49
CA ARG A 318 -17.98 4.46 -16.96
C ARG A 318 -17.54 5.86 -17.42
N ILE A 319 -18.00 6.91 -16.74
CA ILE A 319 -17.58 8.29 -17.03
C ILE A 319 -16.09 8.46 -16.70
N ALA A 320 -15.61 7.88 -15.59
CA ALA A 320 -14.20 7.92 -15.22
C ALA A 320 -13.31 7.22 -16.26
N ARG A 321 -13.72 6.05 -16.78
CA ARG A 321 -13.03 5.38 -17.90
C ARG A 321 -12.91 6.29 -19.12
N GLY A 322 -13.98 6.99 -19.51
CA GLY A 322 -13.91 7.95 -20.61
C GLY A 322 -12.95 9.12 -20.36
N GLY A 323 -12.78 9.54 -19.11
CA GLY A 323 -11.77 10.54 -18.73
C GLY A 323 -10.34 10.01 -18.86
N ILE A 324 -10.11 8.78 -18.41
CA ILE A 324 -8.81 8.09 -18.59
C ILE A 324 -8.49 7.94 -20.08
N GLU A 325 -9.47 7.52 -20.89
CA GLU A 325 -9.33 7.38 -22.35
C GLU A 325 -9.03 8.72 -23.03
N ALA A 326 -9.60 9.83 -22.54
CA ALA A 326 -9.44 11.16 -23.12
C ALA A 326 -8.11 11.85 -22.74
N GLY A 327 -7.62 11.65 -21.52
CA GLY A 327 -6.42 12.36 -21.04
C GLY A 327 -5.82 11.81 -19.74
N GLY A 328 -6.06 10.54 -19.43
CA GLY A 328 -5.54 9.90 -18.23
C GLY A 328 -6.09 10.51 -16.94
N PHE A 329 -5.33 10.38 -15.84
CA PHE A 329 -5.71 10.94 -14.55
C PHE A 329 -5.87 12.46 -14.59
N ASP A 330 -5.06 13.17 -15.38
CA ASP A 330 -5.10 14.64 -15.44
C ASP A 330 -6.42 15.19 -15.99
N ALA A 331 -7.10 14.45 -16.88
CA ALA A 331 -8.44 14.82 -17.34
C ALA A 331 -9.50 14.71 -16.22
N LEU A 332 -9.31 13.80 -15.26
CA LEU A 332 -10.24 13.52 -14.16
C LEU A 332 -9.95 14.33 -12.89
N ASP A 333 -8.72 14.79 -12.69
CA ASP A 333 -8.20 15.32 -11.42
C ASP A 333 -9.14 16.37 -10.81
N ARG A 334 -9.64 17.31 -11.61
CA ARG A 334 -10.57 18.33 -11.13
C ARG A 334 -11.92 17.76 -10.67
N GLY A 335 -12.52 16.87 -11.45
CA GLY A 335 -13.80 16.23 -11.09
C GLY A 335 -13.66 15.38 -9.82
N LEU A 336 -12.53 14.67 -9.67
CA LEU A 336 -12.21 13.90 -8.46
C LEU A 336 -12.07 14.80 -7.23
N VAL A 337 -11.33 15.91 -7.34
CA VAL A 337 -11.22 16.90 -6.24
C VAL A 337 -12.57 17.49 -5.88
N ARG A 338 -13.39 17.86 -6.88
CA ARG A 338 -14.75 18.38 -6.66
C ARG A 338 -15.63 17.38 -5.94
N ALA A 339 -15.65 16.12 -6.36
CA ALA A 339 -16.41 15.06 -5.70
C ALA A 339 -15.93 14.82 -4.27
N ALA A 340 -14.60 14.78 -4.04
CA ALA A 340 -14.02 14.57 -2.72
C ALA A 340 -14.32 15.70 -1.72
N LEU A 341 -14.51 16.93 -2.20
CA LEU A 341 -14.80 18.11 -1.38
C LEU A 341 -16.28 18.52 -1.39
N ALA A 342 -17.13 17.90 -2.22
CA ALA A 342 -18.55 18.21 -2.34
C ALA A 342 -19.23 18.24 -0.96
N HIS A 343 -18.82 17.30 -0.11
CA HIS A 343 -19.23 17.19 1.28
C HIS A 343 -18.04 17.03 2.20
N TYR A 344 -18.29 17.09 3.52
CA TYR A 344 -17.28 16.67 4.48
C TYR A 344 -17.21 15.14 4.48
N SER A 345 -16.51 14.59 3.49
CA SER A 345 -16.62 13.18 3.11
C SER A 345 -15.52 12.31 3.71
N GLY A 346 -15.94 11.27 4.42
CA GLY A 346 -15.07 10.22 4.95
C GLY A 346 -14.05 10.73 5.96
N PHE A 347 -14.38 11.79 6.71
CA PHE A 347 -13.47 12.42 7.68
C PHE A 347 -12.10 12.76 7.05
N GLY A 348 -12.14 13.38 5.86
CA GLY A 348 -10.99 13.85 5.09
C GLY A 348 -10.35 12.81 4.16
N HIS A 349 -10.67 11.53 4.28
CA HIS A 349 -10.06 10.48 3.44
C HIS A 349 -10.23 10.72 1.95
N SER A 350 -11.40 11.20 1.54
CA SER A 350 -11.75 11.38 0.13
C SER A 350 -10.70 12.22 -0.61
N LEU A 351 -10.35 13.38 -0.07
CA LEU A 351 -9.36 14.26 -0.70
C LEU A 351 -7.93 13.74 -0.53
N ILE A 352 -7.61 13.15 0.63
CA ILE A 352 -6.30 12.52 0.84
C ILE A 352 -6.07 11.45 -0.24
N TYR A 353 -7.06 10.60 -0.50
CA TYR A 353 -6.96 9.56 -1.50
C TYR A 353 -6.87 10.11 -2.93
N VAL A 354 -7.60 11.18 -3.28
CA VAL A 354 -7.45 11.85 -4.58
C VAL A 354 -6.02 12.37 -4.78
N ASP A 355 -5.44 12.99 -3.76
CA ASP A 355 -4.05 13.48 -3.83
C ASP A 355 -3.05 12.33 -3.97
N LYS A 356 -3.20 11.27 -3.17
CA LYS A 356 -2.35 10.06 -3.29
C LYS A 356 -2.55 9.33 -4.60
N ALA A 357 -3.75 9.36 -5.17
CA ALA A 357 -4.06 8.79 -6.47
C ALA A 357 -3.26 9.43 -7.58
N ARG A 358 -3.21 10.76 -7.55
CA ARG A 358 -2.42 11.54 -8.49
C ARG A 358 -0.96 11.12 -8.48
N SER A 359 -0.37 11.01 -7.29
CA SER A 359 1.02 10.55 -7.13
C SER A 359 1.22 9.13 -7.66
N LEU A 360 0.34 8.21 -7.27
CA LEU A 360 0.45 6.79 -7.63
C LEU A 360 0.27 6.56 -9.14
N CYS A 361 -0.75 7.15 -9.77
CA CYS A 361 -0.98 7.06 -11.21
C CYS A 361 0.19 7.66 -12.00
N ARG A 362 0.73 8.81 -11.58
CA ARG A 362 1.90 9.42 -12.24
C ARG A 362 3.15 8.53 -12.14
N ARG A 363 3.31 7.81 -11.03
CA ARG A 363 4.47 6.97 -10.78
C ARG A 363 4.39 5.60 -11.46
N LEU A 364 3.22 4.98 -11.47
CA LEU A 364 3.01 3.64 -12.04
C LEU A 364 2.59 3.68 -13.52
N GLY A 365 2.03 4.80 -13.98
CA GLY A 365 1.62 5.04 -15.36
C GLY A 365 0.28 4.39 -15.73
N ASP A 366 0.01 4.41 -17.03
CA ASP A 366 -1.30 4.04 -17.59
C ASP A 366 -1.67 2.57 -17.37
N ALA A 367 -0.69 1.70 -17.11
CA ALA A 367 -0.90 0.26 -16.96
C ALA A 367 -1.90 -0.11 -15.86
N VAL A 368 -2.02 0.71 -14.81
CA VAL A 368 -2.90 0.49 -13.66
C VAL A 368 -3.70 1.74 -13.29
N SER A 369 -3.65 2.80 -14.09
CA SER A 369 -4.37 4.05 -13.77
C SER A 369 -5.88 3.85 -13.73
N GLU A 370 -6.42 2.98 -14.59
CA GLU A 370 -7.85 2.60 -14.55
C GLU A 370 -8.20 1.89 -13.23
N ASP A 371 -7.45 0.85 -12.87
CA ASP A 371 -7.66 0.07 -11.64
C ASP A 371 -7.66 0.97 -10.40
N ILE A 372 -6.69 1.89 -10.34
CA ILE A 372 -6.53 2.86 -9.26
C ILE A 372 -7.74 3.80 -9.21
N VAL A 373 -8.08 4.44 -10.33
CA VAL A 373 -9.19 5.40 -10.40
C VAL A 373 -10.53 4.75 -10.11
N LEU A 374 -10.79 3.54 -10.61
CA LEU A 374 -12.06 2.87 -10.37
C LEU A 374 -12.23 2.51 -8.88
N ALA A 375 -11.16 2.07 -8.22
CA ALA A 375 -11.15 1.91 -6.76
C ALA A 375 -11.41 3.24 -6.03
N LEU A 376 -10.96 4.38 -6.56
CA LEU A 376 -11.22 5.72 -6.00
C LEU A 376 -12.68 6.10 -6.11
N VAL A 377 -13.23 5.96 -7.32
CA VAL A 377 -14.61 6.31 -7.62
C VAL A 377 -15.54 5.56 -6.68
N ARG A 378 -15.30 4.25 -6.49
CA ARG A 378 -16.03 3.45 -5.52
C ARG A 378 -15.91 4.00 -4.09
N ALA A 379 -14.71 4.38 -3.65
CA ALA A 379 -14.51 4.96 -2.32
C ALA A 379 -15.21 6.32 -2.14
N LEU A 380 -15.22 7.16 -3.18
CA LEU A 380 -15.92 8.44 -3.15
C LEU A 380 -17.43 8.25 -3.07
N SER A 381 -17.99 7.32 -3.86
CA SER A 381 -19.42 7.01 -3.83
C SER A 381 -19.90 6.38 -2.51
N TYR A 382 -19.06 5.62 -1.82
CA TYR A 382 -19.39 5.05 -0.50
C TYR A 382 -18.89 5.91 0.67
N ALA A 383 -18.38 7.12 0.41
CA ALA A 383 -17.81 7.95 1.45
C ALA A 383 -18.90 8.38 2.45
N ARG A 384 -18.59 8.27 3.74
CA ARG A 384 -19.51 8.73 4.79
C ARG A 384 -19.67 10.25 4.74
N ARG A 385 -20.91 10.71 4.91
CA ARG A 385 -21.28 12.13 4.97
C ARG A 385 -21.15 12.66 6.40
N GLU A 386 -19.95 13.10 6.77
CA GLU A 386 -19.71 13.64 8.12
C GLU A 386 -20.53 14.92 8.36
N ASP A 387 -20.81 15.70 7.31
CA ASP A 387 -21.66 16.89 7.34
C ASP A 387 -23.13 16.61 7.70
N GLN A 388 -23.59 15.36 7.64
CA GLN A 388 -24.93 14.96 8.10
C GLN A 388 -24.98 14.60 9.58
N ILE A 389 -23.83 14.44 10.24
CA ILE A 389 -23.77 14.16 11.68
C ILE A 389 -24.07 15.46 12.44
N PRO A 390 -24.90 15.45 13.51
CA PRO A 390 -25.28 16.66 14.24
C PRO A 390 -24.10 17.53 14.70
N GLU A 391 -22.96 16.92 14.97
CA GLU A 391 -21.72 17.59 15.36
C GLU A 391 -21.19 18.57 14.29
N PHE A 392 -21.42 18.30 13.01
CA PHE A 392 -20.92 19.10 11.89
C PHE A 392 -22.02 19.83 11.10
N ALA A 393 -23.24 19.90 11.64
CA ALA A 393 -24.42 20.43 10.95
C ALA A 393 -24.29 21.90 10.48
N ASP A 394 -23.37 22.68 11.06
CA ASP A 394 -23.12 24.07 10.69
C ASP A 394 -22.18 24.23 9.49
N TYR A 395 -21.52 23.15 9.03
CA TYR A 395 -20.64 23.19 7.85
C TYR A 395 -21.37 23.69 6.60
N ALA A 396 -22.54 23.12 6.28
CA ALA A 396 -23.30 23.50 5.10
C ALA A 396 -23.75 24.96 5.12
N LYS A 397 -24.14 25.46 6.31
CA LYS A 397 -24.49 26.88 6.50
C LYS A 397 -23.28 27.78 6.29
N ALA A 398 -22.12 27.39 6.83
CA ALA A 398 -20.89 28.15 6.67
C ALA A 398 -20.46 28.21 5.20
N LEU A 399 -20.52 27.10 4.48
CA LEU A 399 -20.20 27.04 3.06
C LEU A 399 -21.13 27.94 2.22
N ALA A 400 -22.44 27.91 2.49
CA ALA A 400 -23.41 28.77 1.83
C ALA A 400 -23.17 30.27 2.10
N ALA A 401 -22.60 30.61 3.26
CA ALA A 401 -22.26 31.99 3.63
C ALA A 401 -20.94 32.49 3.02
N TRP A 402 -20.08 31.61 2.49
CA TRP A 402 -18.76 31.98 1.98
C TRP A 402 -18.79 33.03 0.84
N PRO A 403 -19.67 32.93 -0.19
CA PRO A 403 -19.67 33.89 -1.31
C PRO A 403 -20.09 35.31 -0.93
N SER A 404 -20.57 35.55 0.30
CA SER A 404 -20.97 36.88 0.75
C SER A 404 -19.76 37.82 0.79
N ALA A 405 -19.85 38.95 0.08
CA ALA A 405 -18.81 39.98 0.03
C ALA A 405 -18.37 40.37 1.45
N GLY A 406 -17.22 39.85 1.87
CA GLY A 406 -16.56 40.25 3.09
C GLY A 406 -15.46 41.24 2.73
N ASN A 407 -15.28 42.27 3.55
CA ASN A 407 -14.06 43.07 3.46
C ASN A 407 -12.85 42.15 3.73
N ALA A 408 -11.74 42.39 3.02
CA ALA A 408 -10.49 41.73 3.36
C ALA A 408 -10.17 42.00 4.84
N PRO A 409 -9.80 40.98 5.63
CA PRO A 409 -9.46 41.17 7.03
C PRO A 409 -8.24 42.07 7.13
N THR A 410 -8.16 42.85 8.22
CA THR A 410 -7.06 43.80 8.45
C THR A 410 -5.82 43.15 9.07
N VAL A 411 -5.91 41.88 9.46
CA VAL A 411 -4.85 41.10 10.11
C VAL A 411 -4.88 39.68 9.54
N ASP A 412 -3.70 39.10 9.34
CA ASP A 412 -3.57 37.70 8.90
C ASP A 412 -4.05 36.73 9.99
N PRO A 413 -4.72 35.62 9.61
CA PRO A 413 -5.11 34.59 10.56
C PRO A 413 -3.89 33.91 11.16
N THR A 414 -4.00 33.53 12.43
CA THR A 414 -2.96 32.80 13.17
C THR A 414 -3.55 31.54 13.81
N PRO A 415 -2.73 30.55 14.18
CA PRO A 415 -3.19 29.38 14.92
C PRO A 415 -3.92 29.75 16.22
N GLN A 416 -3.56 30.88 16.83
CA GLN A 416 -4.14 31.35 18.08
C GLN A 416 -5.63 31.66 17.95
N ASP A 417 -6.07 32.16 16.79
CA ASP A 417 -7.48 32.44 16.51
C ASP A 417 -8.34 31.17 16.59
N PHE A 418 -7.74 30.03 16.29
CA PHE A 418 -8.42 28.73 16.16
C PHE A 418 -8.20 27.79 17.36
N ARG A 419 -7.31 28.13 18.30
CA ARG A 419 -7.04 27.29 19.47
C ARG A 419 -8.25 27.21 20.41
N ARG A 420 -8.55 25.99 20.88
CA ARG A 420 -9.57 25.68 21.92
C ARG A 420 -11.01 26.08 21.59
N VAL A 421 -11.33 26.25 20.33
CA VAL A 421 -12.65 26.69 19.90
C VAL A 421 -13.42 25.56 19.27
N GLY A 422 -14.73 25.51 19.50
CA GLY A 422 -15.58 24.44 18.96
C GLY A 422 -15.82 24.63 17.47
N ILE A 423 -16.42 23.62 16.84
CA ILE A 423 -16.68 23.56 15.39
C ILE A 423 -17.37 24.84 14.87
N GLY A 424 -18.50 25.24 15.48
CA GLY A 424 -19.22 26.45 15.06
C GLY A 424 -18.36 27.72 15.10
N ALA A 425 -17.65 27.95 16.20
CA ALA A 425 -16.74 29.10 16.33
C ALA A 425 -15.53 29.02 15.39
N ALA A 426 -15.02 27.83 15.09
CA ALA A 426 -13.96 27.65 14.10
C ALA A 426 -14.44 28.00 12.68
N LEU A 427 -15.65 27.56 12.31
CA LEU A 427 -16.28 27.89 11.03
C LEU A 427 -16.56 29.40 10.90
N GLU A 428 -17.11 30.03 11.94
CA GLU A 428 -17.35 31.48 11.98
C GLU A 428 -16.05 32.28 11.82
N ARG A 429 -14.97 31.84 12.47
CA ARG A 429 -13.67 32.50 12.30
C ARG A 429 -13.08 32.29 10.92
N ALA A 430 -13.12 31.08 10.39
CA ALA A 430 -12.69 30.83 9.01
C ALA A 430 -13.44 31.74 8.02
N LEU A 431 -14.76 31.92 8.20
CA LEU A 431 -15.56 32.85 7.43
C LEU A 431 -15.13 34.31 7.60
N SER A 432 -14.78 34.74 8.81
CA SER A 432 -14.28 36.11 9.03
C SER A 432 -12.97 36.40 8.27
N PHE A 433 -12.20 35.36 7.94
CA PHE A 433 -10.95 35.45 7.16
C PHE A 433 -11.13 35.11 5.67
N ARG A 434 -12.35 34.95 5.15
CA ARG A 434 -12.60 34.55 3.75
C ARG A 434 -12.05 35.48 2.66
N GLY A 435 -11.69 36.72 3.03
CA GLY A 435 -11.02 37.69 2.17
C GLY A 435 -9.50 37.74 2.32
N ALA A 436 -8.91 36.95 3.23
CA ALA A 436 -7.46 36.80 3.36
C ALA A 436 -6.90 35.96 2.22
N ASP A 437 -5.57 35.95 2.11
CA ASP A 437 -4.88 34.92 1.32
C ASP A 437 -5.27 33.52 1.85
N PRO A 438 -5.89 32.64 1.04
CA PRO A 438 -6.29 31.31 1.48
C PRO A 438 -5.11 30.46 1.96
N VAL A 439 -3.89 30.73 1.49
CA VAL A 439 -2.65 30.10 1.96
C VAL A 439 -2.41 30.41 3.45
N ARG A 440 -2.63 31.67 3.85
CA ARG A 440 -2.45 32.10 5.24
C ARG A 440 -3.50 31.48 6.15
N LEU A 441 -4.76 31.47 5.72
CA LEU A 441 -5.83 30.82 6.48
C LEU A 441 -5.60 29.30 6.61
N HIS A 442 -5.12 28.66 5.55
CA HIS A 442 -4.71 27.27 5.57
C HIS A 442 -3.61 27.02 6.61
N SER A 443 -2.52 27.81 6.58
CA SER A 443 -1.40 27.66 7.52
C SER A 443 -1.88 27.81 8.96
N ALA A 444 -2.71 28.82 9.25
CA ALA A 444 -3.29 29.04 10.57
C ALA A 444 -4.12 27.83 11.08
N LEU A 445 -4.97 27.27 10.22
CA LEU A 445 -5.79 26.08 10.54
C LEU A 445 -4.93 24.82 10.71
N LEU A 446 -3.89 24.65 9.89
CA LEU A 446 -2.92 23.56 10.00
C LEU A 446 -2.14 23.66 11.33
N GLY A 447 -1.62 24.83 11.66
CA GLY A 447 -0.93 25.08 12.92
C GLY A 447 -1.82 24.90 14.15
N ALA A 448 -3.11 25.24 14.06
CA ALA A 448 -4.09 24.95 15.11
C ALA A 448 -4.38 23.45 15.25
N SER A 449 -4.43 22.73 14.13
CA SER A 449 -4.57 21.26 14.11
C SER A 449 -3.34 20.57 14.70
N ALA A 450 -2.14 21.03 14.36
CA ALA A 450 -0.89 20.58 14.95
C ALA A 450 -0.85 20.87 16.45
N TRP A 451 -1.30 22.05 16.88
CA TRP A 451 -1.43 22.35 18.31
C TRP A 451 -2.40 21.39 19.02
N ASN A 452 -3.55 21.09 18.42
CA ASN A 452 -4.50 20.13 18.98
C ASN A 452 -3.86 18.74 19.14
N MET A 453 -3.12 18.28 18.12
CA MET A 453 -2.38 17.01 18.18
C MET A 453 -1.31 17.02 19.27
N LEU A 454 -0.57 18.12 19.36
CA LEU A 454 0.45 18.32 20.38
C LEU A 454 -0.14 18.41 21.79
N ALA A 455 -1.40 18.84 21.92
CA ALA A 455 -2.15 18.93 23.17
C ALA A 455 -3.07 17.72 23.43
N PHE A 456 -3.03 16.67 22.60
CA PHE A 456 -3.90 15.50 22.74
C PHE A 456 -3.78 14.86 24.13
N ASP A 457 -4.92 14.63 24.77
CA ASP A 457 -5.06 13.98 26.07
C ASP A 457 -4.97 12.45 25.94
N LEU A 458 -3.85 11.89 26.38
CA LEU A 458 -3.59 10.44 26.32
C LEU A 458 -4.49 9.63 27.25
N GLU A 459 -5.08 10.24 28.28
CA GLU A 459 -6.07 9.58 29.12
C GLU A 459 -7.33 9.26 28.31
N ARG A 460 -7.74 10.16 27.39
CA ARG A 460 -8.83 9.90 26.44
C ARG A 460 -8.52 8.72 25.53
N ALA A 461 -7.29 8.65 25.02
CA ALA A 461 -6.85 7.57 24.16
C ALA A 461 -6.83 6.22 24.89
N THR A 462 -6.58 6.19 26.20
CA THR A 462 -6.34 4.95 26.96
C THR A 462 -7.51 4.48 27.82
N ARG A 463 -8.49 5.36 28.10
CA ARG A 463 -9.67 5.09 28.96
C ARG A 463 -10.39 3.80 28.60
N THR A 464 -10.92 3.07 29.57
CA THR A 464 -11.65 1.81 29.31
C THR A 464 -13.16 1.97 29.34
N ASN A 465 -13.68 3.11 29.78
CA ASN A 465 -15.12 3.33 29.98
C ASN A 465 -15.55 4.62 29.27
N GLY A 466 -16.85 4.79 29.06
CA GLY A 466 -17.45 5.98 28.42
C GLY A 466 -18.12 5.66 27.07
N PRO A 467 -18.89 6.63 26.54
CA PRO A 467 -19.65 6.43 25.30
C PRO A 467 -18.74 6.28 24.09
N ILE A 468 -19.22 5.52 23.09
CA ILE A 468 -18.54 5.28 21.81
C ILE A 468 -18.22 6.60 21.10
N SER A 469 -19.11 7.58 21.17
CA SER A 469 -18.94 8.91 20.56
C SER A 469 -17.74 9.70 21.09
N GLY A 470 -17.18 9.34 22.25
CA GLY A 470 -15.94 9.93 22.76
C GLY A 470 -14.70 9.09 22.51
N ASN A 471 -14.80 8.00 21.74
CA ASN A 471 -13.63 7.25 21.29
C ASN A 471 -12.80 8.15 20.38
N VAL A 472 -11.51 8.25 20.69
CA VAL A 472 -10.56 9.08 19.96
C VAL A 472 -9.17 8.45 20.10
N GLY A 473 -8.34 8.59 19.09
CA GLY A 473 -6.95 8.19 19.08
C GLY A 473 -6.10 9.13 18.25
N TRP A 474 -4.82 8.79 18.10
CA TRP A 474 -3.87 9.58 17.31
C TRP A 474 -4.31 9.77 15.86
N LEU A 475 -4.99 8.78 15.29
CA LEU A 475 -5.38 8.80 13.88
C LEU A 475 -6.34 9.96 13.58
N ASP A 476 -7.25 10.27 14.51
CA ASP A 476 -8.17 11.41 14.43
C ASP A 476 -7.45 12.76 14.33
N PHE A 477 -6.24 12.87 14.88
CA PHE A 477 -5.41 14.07 14.82
C PHE A 477 -4.52 14.11 13.59
N THR A 478 -3.88 12.98 13.25
CA THR A 478 -3.03 12.90 12.06
C THR A 478 -3.79 13.21 10.77
N HIS A 479 -5.09 12.88 10.70
CA HIS A 479 -5.94 13.25 9.57
C HIS A 479 -6.02 14.74 9.34
N ALA A 480 -6.06 15.55 10.39
CA ALA A 480 -6.13 16.99 10.22
C ALA A 480 -4.89 17.53 9.49
N LEU A 481 -3.71 16.94 9.73
CA LEU A 481 -2.47 17.30 9.06
C LEU A 481 -2.39 16.74 7.63
N THR A 482 -2.71 15.46 7.44
CA THR A 482 -2.65 14.83 6.11
C THR A 482 -3.73 15.37 5.16
N PHE A 483 -4.93 15.65 5.68
CA PHE A 483 -5.97 16.37 4.95
C PHE A 483 -5.56 17.80 4.64
N GLY A 484 -4.94 18.51 5.60
CA GLY A 484 -4.41 19.85 5.37
C GLY A 484 -3.40 19.89 4.21
N ALA A 485 -2.45 18.95 4.15
CA ALA A 485 -1.51 18.85 3.03
C ALA A 485 -2.22 18.53 1.69
N ALA A 486 -3.25 17.69 1.70
CA ALA A 486 -4.06 17.38 0.51
C ALA A 486 -4.91 18.59 0.03
N VAL A 487 -5.45 19.37 0.96
CA VAL A 487 -6.13 20.66 0.68
C VAL A 487 -5.14 21.63 0.04
N ARG A 488 -3.95 21.79 0.62
CA ARG A 488 -2.90 22.65 0.06
C ARG A 488 -2.59 22.25 -1.38
N ALA A 489 -2.28 20.98 -1.60
CA ALA A 489 -1.92 20.45 -2.90
C ALA A 489 -3.02 20.66 -3.95
N SER A 490 -4.27 20.35 -3.59
CA SER A 490 -5.40 20.34 -4.52
C SER A 490 -5.95 21.73 -4.78
N CYS A 491 -6.07 22.58 -3.77
CA CYS A 491 -6.66 23.91 -3.90
C CYS A 491 -5.70 24.93 -4.54
N GLU A 492 -4.38 24.73 -4.47
CA GLU A 492 -3.46 25.52 -5.31
C GLU A 492 -3.64 25.21 -6.80
N ARG A 493 -3.93 23.95 -7.15
CA ARG A 493 -4.26 23.56 -8.53
C ARG A 493 -5.66 24.03 -8.94
N TYR A 494 -6.61 23.99 -8.01
CA TYR A 494 -8.01 24.34 -8.23
C TYR A 494 -8.50 25.38 -7.20
N PRO A 495 -8.17 26.67 -7.39
CA PRO A 495 -8.47 27.71 -6.40
C PRO A 495 -9.95 27.89 -6.06
N SER A 496 -10.87 27.44 -6.91
CA SER A 496 -12.31 27.46 -6.61
C SER A 496 -12.69 26.58 -5.41
N GLU A 497 -11.82 25.65 -5.02
CA GLU A 497 -12.09 24.65 -3.98
C GLU A 497 -11.59 25.07 -2.58
N TRP A 498 -10.84 26.16 -2.47
CA TRP A 498 -10.39 26.72 -1.18
C TRP A 498 -11.51 26.85 -0.13
N PRO A 499 -12.71 27.36 -0.45
CA PRO A 499 -13.79 27.48 0.54
C PRO A 499 -14.15 26.15 1.20
N ARG A 500 -14.28 25.08 0.40
CA ARG A 500 -14.65 23.74 0.89
C ARG A 500 -13.53 23.16 1.73
N GLY A 501 -12.28 23.22 1.24
CA GLY A 501 -11.12 22.70 1.96
C GLY A 501 -10.88 23.38 3.31
N LEU A 502 -10.91 24.72 3.35
CA LEU A 502 -10.65 25.50 4.56
C LEU A 502 -11.74 25.30 5.63
N LEU A 503 -13.02 25.24 5.24
CA LEU A 503 -14.11 24.99 6.19
C LEU A 503 -14.05 23.56 6.76
N GLN A 504 -13.67 22.57 5.96
CA GLN A 504 -13.45 21.21 6.47
C GLN A 504 -12.24 21.12 7.41
N MET A 505 -11.16 21.85 7.14
CA MET A 505 -10.05 22.00 8.10
C MET A 505 -10.52 22.65 9.42
N ALA A 506 -11.40 23.64 9.37
CA ALA A 506 -12.00 24.23 10.57
C ALA A 506 -12.85 23.23 11.37
N CYS A 507 -13.56 22.31 10.70
CA CYS A 507 -14.25 21.20 11.37
C CYS A 507 -13.29 20.29 12.16
N PHE A 508 -12.13 19.92 11.59
CA PHE A 508 -11.10 19.15 12.31
C PHE A 508 -10.58 19.88 13.55
N VAL A 509 -10.20 21.15 13.40
CA VAL A 509 -9.75 21.99 14.51
C VAL A 509 -10.80 22.01 15.63
N GLY A 510 -12.05 22.27 15.26
CA GLY A 510 -13.14 22.42 16.20
C GLY A 510 -13.52 21.14 16.94
N ARG A 511 -13.49 19.99 16.26
CA ARG A 511 -13.75 18.68 16.87
C ARG A 511 -12.65 18.31 17.86
N ASN A 512 -11.40 18.40 17.41
CA ASN A 512 -10.27 17.85 18.15
C ASN A 512 -10.03 18.57 19.49
N ARG A 513 -10.51 19.82 19.62
CA ARG A 513 -10.43 20.60 20.87
C ARG A 513 -11.07 19.91 22.08
N ALA A 514 -12.06 19.05 21.89
CA ALA A 514 -12.73 18.34 22.99
C ALA A 514 -11.85 17.26 23.64
N PHE A 515 -10.73 16.93 23.01
CA PHE A 515 -9.84 15.84 23.39
C PHE A 515 -8.42 16.35 23.74
N THR A 516 -8.25 17.65 23.95
CA THR A 516 -6.98 18.26 24.32
C THR A 516 -6.93 18.61 25.81
N VAL A 517 -5.74 18.58 26.41
CA VAL A 517 -5.51 19.09 27.78
C VAL A 517 -5.45 20.62 27.80
N ALA A 518 -5.82 21.21 28.94
CA ALA A 518 -5.85 22.66 29.11
C ALA A 518 -4.45 23.28 29.29
N GLU A 519 -3.45 22.53 29.73
CA GLU A 519 -2.07 23.02 29.95
C GLU A 519 -1.07 21.95 29.52
N PRO A 520 -0.87 21.75 28.20
CA PRO A 520 0.09 20.79 27.70
C PRO A 520 1.54 21.28 27.92
N ASP A 521 2.44 20.38 28.29
CA ASP A 521 3.90 20.62 28.25
C ASP A 521 4.37 20.54 26.78
N LEU A 522 4.29 21.68 26.09
CA LEU A 522 4.62 21.80 24.67
C LEU A 522 6.14 21.87 24.45
N ASP A 523 6.86 22.54 25.35
CA ASP A 523 8.29 22.86 25.24
C ASP A 523 9.15 21.59 25.09
N ARG A 524 8.75 20.50 25.75
CA ARG A 524 9.39 19.19 25.63
C ARG A 524 9.48 18.66 24.20
N TRP A 525 8.52 19.01 23.34
CA TRP A 525 8.38 18.41 22.01
C TRP A 525 8.95 19.27 20.89
N TYR A 526 9.17 20.57 21.13
CA TYR A 526 9.83 21.40 20.14
C TYR A 526 11.22 20.88 19.81
N VAL A 527 11.60 21.05 18.54
CA VAL A 527 12.88 20.64 18.01
C VAL A 527 13.68 21.89 17.69
N ALA A 528 14.98 21.88 18.03
CA ALA A 528 15.86 23.01 17.77
C ALA A 528 16.28 23.08 16.30
N ASP A 529 16.45 21.92 15.67
CA ASP A 529 16.83 21.77 14.27
C ASP A 529 15.75 20.95 13.57
N ILE A 530 14.89 21.64 12.81
CA ILE A 530 13.76 21.02 12.10
C ILE A 530 14.27 20.09 11.00
N ASP A 531 15.25 20.52 10.22
CA ASP A 531 15.74 19.76 9.06
C ASP A 531 16.38 18.44 9.52
N ALA A 532 17.29 18.51 10.49
CA ALA A 532 17.92 17.31 11.04
C ALA A 532 16.90 16.37 11.71
N TYR A 533 15.87 16.92 12.36
CA TYR A 533 14.80 16.09 12.93
C TYR A 533 13.97 15.40 11.84
N MET A 534 13.59 16.11 10.77
CA MET A 534 12.80 15.55 9.68
C MET A 534 13.56 14.44 8.95
N ASP A 535 14.86 14.61 8.72
CA ASP A 535 15.72 13.54 8.19
C ASP A 535 15.68 12.30 9.09
N SER A 536 15.88 12.49 10.41
CA SER A 536 15.80 11.39 11.38
C SER A 536 14.41 10.75 11.43
N ALA A 537 13.34 11.53 11.31
CA ALA A 537 11.97 11.04 11.34
C ALA A 537 11.68 10.14 10.13
N VAL A 538 12.17 10.50 8.94
CA VAL A 538 12.07 9.67 7.75
C VAL A 538 12.87 8.37 7.88
N GLU A 539 14.11 8.42 8.41
CA GLU A 539 14.90 7.20 8.63
C GLU A 539 14.21 6.20 9.57
N ARG A 540 13.53 6.69 10.63
CA ARG A 540 12.79 5.83 11.57
C ARG A 540 11.65 5.04 10.90
N LEU A 541 11.12 5.50 9.75
CA LEU A 541 10.07 4.79 9.05
C LEU A 541 10.53 3.44 8.50
N PHE A 542 11.82 3.27 8.20
CA PHE A 542 12.33 2.03 7.59
C PHE A 542 12.45 0.87 8.57
N ASP A 543 12.37 1.13 9.87
CA ASP A 543 12.41 0.13 10.94
C ASP A 543 11.48 0.54 12.09
N HIS A 544 10.21 0.81 11.76
CA HIS A 544 9.24 1.41 12.68
C HIS A 544 8.72 0.43 13.76
N GLY A 545 8.85 -0.89 13.55
CA GLY A 545 8.49 -1.93 14.53
C GLY A 545 6.99 -2.11 14.82
N ASP A 546 6.09 -1.48 14.06
CA ASP A 546 4.64 -1.66 14.21
C ASP A 546 4.13 -2.81 13.33
N PRO A 547 3.45 -3.83 13.88
CA PRO A 547 2.93 -4.94 13.08
C PRO A 547 1.63 -4.62 12.34
N GLU A 548 1.01 -3.48 12.63
CA GLU A 548 -0.28 -3.10 12.06
C GLU A 548 -0.10 -2.00 11.01
N PHE A 549 -0.39 -2.32 9.75
CA PHE A 549 -0.20 -1.40 8.63
C PHE A 549 -0.96 -0.09 8.78
N ILE A 550 -2.13 -0.11 9.45
CA ILE A 550 -2.90 1.11 9.73
C ILE A 550 -2.12 2.14 10.56
N ILE A 551 -1.07 1.74 11.28
CA ILE A 551 -0.22 2.68 12.02
C ILE A 551 1.00 3.07 11.26
N SER A 552 1.72 2.09 10.72
CA SER A 552 2.92 2.39 9.93
C SER A 552 2.59 3.36 8.80
N VAL A 553 1.44 3.18 8.14
CA VAL A 553 0.96 4.12 7.12
C VAL A 553 0.63 5.51 7.66
N HIS A 554 0.21 5.65 8.91
CA HIS A 554 -0.02 6.97 9.52
C HIS A 554 1.28 7.63 9.96
N LEU A 555 2.26 6.87 10.45
CA LEU A 555 3.62 7.37 10.67
C LEU A 555 4.17 7.92 9.35
N LEU A 556 4.05 7.16 8.25
CA LEU A 556 4.47 7.53 6.91
C LEU A 556 3.74 8.78 6.39
N LYS A 557 2.41 8.71 6.22
CA LYS A 557 1.60 9.79 5.63
C LYS A 557 1.76 11.09 6.40
N THR A 558 1.78 11.04 7.73
CA THR A 558 1.90 12.26 8.56
C THR A 558 3.29 12.84 8.46
N THR A 559 4.34 12.01 8.47
CA THR A 559 5.73 12.47 8.29
C THR A 559 5.89 13.15 6.93
N LEU A 560 5.38 12.53 5.85
CA LEU A 560 5.47 13.12 4.52
C LEU A 560 4.61 14.36 4.34
N ALA A 561 3.41 14.41 4.93
CA ALA A 561 2.57 15.61 4.92
C ALA A 561 3.27 16.80 5.58
N VAL A 562 3.88 16.61 6.75
CA VAL A 562 4.65 17.68 7.41
C VAL A 562 5.88 18.07 6.58
N ARG A 563 6.61 17.09 6.04
CA ARG A 563 7.77 17.35 5.17
C ARG A 563 7.39 18.16 3.92
N GLU A 564 6.27 17.85 3.31
CA GLU A 564 5.75 18.55 2.13
C GLU A 564 5.34 19.98 2.44
N GLU A 565 4.64 20.21 3.55
CA GLU A 565 4.25 21.57 3.96
C GLU A 565 5.46 22.43 4.30
N LEU A 566 6.49 21.88 4.97
CA LEU A 566 7.77 22.57 5.18
C LEU A 566 8.44 22.94 3.84
N ALA A 567 8.50 22.01 2.89
CA ALA A 567 9.06 22.26 1.56
C ALA A 567 8.27 23.33 0.76
N ARG A 568 6.98 23.50 1.06
CA ARG A 568 6.12 24.57 0.52
C ARG A 568 6.25 25.90 1.25
N GLY A 569 7.17 26.03 2.21
CA GLY A 569 7.45 27.27 2.91
C GLY A 569 6.45 27.60 4.02
N LEU A 570 5.94 26.58 4.73
CA LEU A 570 5.10 26.78 5.91
C LEU A 570 5.77 27.78 6.90
N PRO A 571 5.08 28.87 7.29
CA PRO A 571 5.70 29.92 8.11
C PRO A 571 5.88 29.49 9.58
N GLU A 572 6.63 30.29 10.33
CA GLU A 572 6.66 30.22 11.79
C GLU A 572 5.48 31.00 12.40
N PRO A 573 4.84 30.51 13.49
CA PRO A 573 5.21 29.33 14.30
C PRO A 573 4.61 27.99 13.83
N GLU A 574 3.91 27.94 12.69
CA GLU A 574 3.19 26.76 12.19
C GLU A 574 4.12 25.59 11.89
N ALA A 575 5.29 25.87 11.30
CA ALA A 575 6.35 24.88 11.04
C ALA A 575 6.79 24.17 12.32
N ALA A 576 7.23 24.94 13.33
CA ALA A 576 7.64 24.39 14.62
C ALA A 576 6.53 23.57 15.31
N LEU A 577 5.27 24.03 15.23
CA LEU A 577 4.11 23.30 15.77
C LEU A 577 3.89 21.95 15.09
N CYS A 578 3.94 21.91 13.75
CA CYS A 578 3.73 20.68 12.98
C CYS A 578 4.81 19.64 13.29
N VAL A 579 6.08 20.07 13.37
CA VAL A 579 7.20 19.18 13.67
C VAL A 579 7.16 18.70 15.12
N ALA A 580 6.83 19.56 16.08
CA ALA A 580 6.63 19.16 17.47
C ALA A 580 5.48 18.15 17.63
N ALA A 581 4.36 18.38 16.94
CA ALA A 581 3.22 17.46 16.93
C ALA A 581 3.58 16.10 16.33
N LEU A 582 4.28 16.10 15.18
CA LEU A 582 4.80 14.89 14.55
C LEU A 582 5.72 14.14 15.51
N ARG A 583 6.67 14.83 16.14
CA ARG A 583 7.59 14.22 17.11
C ARG A 583 6.85 13.55 18.24
N ARG A 584 5.87 14.23 18.83
CA ARG A 584 5.06 13.67 19.91
C ARG A 584 4.36 12.39 19.47
N PHE A 585 3.84 12.35 18.24
CA PHE A 585 3.19 11.16 17.71
C PHE A 585 4.16 10.01 17.45
N LEU A 586 5.33 10.27 16.84
CA LEU A 586 6.34 9.24 16.57
C LEU A 586 6.97 8.67 17.85
N GLU A 587 7.05 9.46 18.93
CA GLU A 587 7.75 9.09 20.17
C GLU A 587 6.81 8.67 21.30
N THR A 588 5.48 8.75 21.11
CA THR A 588 4.52 8.31 22.14
C THR A 588 4.01 6.89 21.86
N PRO A 589 4.12 5.96 22.82
CA PRO A 589 3.54 4.62 22.67
C PRO A 589 2.03 4.65 22.41
N ILE A 590 1.59 3.87 21.41
CA ILE A 590 0.18 3.80 21.02
C ILE A 590 -0.47 2.54 21.58
N LYS A 591 -1.50 2.71 22.43
CA LYS A 591 -2.30 1.58 22.91
C LYS A 591 -3.11 1.00 21.74
N ARG A 592 -2.70 -0.18 21.27
CA ARG A 592 -3.23 -0.83 20.06
C ARG A 592 -4.60 -1.50 20.24
N LYS A 593 -4.79 -2.21 21.35
CA LYS A 593 -5.99 -3.05 21.60
C LYS A 593 -6.77 -2.60 22.83
N HIS A 594 -8.08 -2.38 22.68
CA HIS A 594 -8.95 -1.82 23.73
C HIS A 594 -9.98 -2.81 24.30
N LEU A 595 -9.55 -4.02 24.67
CA LEU A 595 -10.42 -5.13 25.12
C LEU A 595 -11.51 -4.71 26.12
N ARG A 596 -11.13 -4.11 27.25
CA ARG A 596 -12.09 -3.70 28.29
C ARG A 596 -13.07 -2.62 27.80
N ARG A 597 -12.61 -1.71 26.95
CA ARG A 597 -13.47 -0.67 26.36
C ARG A 597 -14.51 -1.29 25.45
N THR A 598 -14.09 -2.18 24.56
CA THR A 598 -14.97 -2.89 23.64
C THR A 598 -16.04 -3.67 24.41
N VAL A 599 -15.65 -4.45 25.42
CA VAL A 599 -16.61 -5.21 26.24
C VAL A 599 -17.55 -4.28 27.02
N SER A 600 -17.03 -3.23 27.66
CA SER A 600 -17.87 -2.29 28.41
C SER A 600 -18.86 -1.55 27.53
N GLN A 601 -18.46 -1.14 26.32
CA GLN A 601 -19.33 -0.45 25.37
C GLN A 601 -20.37 -1.40 24.78
N ALA A 602 -20.01 -2.64 24.48
CA ALA A 602 -20.96 -3.67 24.03
C ALA A 602 -22.03 -3.94 25.10
N LEU A 603 -21.63 -4.16 26.36
CA LEU A 603 -22.56 -4.35 27.47
C LEU A 603 -23.47 -3.13 27.67
N SER A 604 -22.90 -1.91 27.62
CA SER A 604 -23.68 -0.68 27.74
C SER A 604 -24.63 -0.45 26.56
N PHE A 605 -24.27 -0.92 25.37
CA PHE A 605 -25.10 -0.80 24.17
C PHE A 605 -26.30 -1.74 24.25
N VAL A 606 -26.06 -3.04 24.48
CA VAL A 606 -27.11 -4.06 24.63
C VAL A 606 -28.06 -3.72 25.79
N ALA A 607 -27.54 -3.25 26.92
CA ALA A 607 -28.38 -2.85 28.06
C ALA A 607 -29.35 -1.68 27.74
N ARG A 608 -29.06 -0.85 26.73
CA ARG A 608 -29.94 0.23 26.28
C ARG A 608 -30.99 -0.24 25.27
N GLU A 609 -30.76 -1.37 24.60
CA GLU A 609 -31.75 -1.98 23.70
C GLU A 609 -32.90 -2.60 24.52
N ASP A 610 -32.57 -3.23 25.65
CA ASP A 610 -33.55 -3.94 26.51
C ASP A 610 -34.11 -3.07 27.66
N GLY A 611 -33.57 -1.87 27.88
CA GLY A 611 -34.03 -0.96 28.92
C GLY A 611 -35.33 -0.25 28.54
N PRO A 612 -36.20 0.15 29.50
CA PRO A 612 -37.31 1.05 29.18
C PRO A 612 -36.73 2.31 28.54
N ALA A 613 -37.29 2.71 27.39
CA ALA A 613 -36.89 3.94 26.71
C ALA A 613 -36.91 5.08 27.74
N SER A 614 -35.73 5.56 28.11
CA SER A 614 -35.65 6.75 28.94
C SER A 614 -36.10 7.90 28.06
N VAL A 615 -37.25 8.48 28.42
CA VAL A 615 -37.89 9.64 27.79
C VAL A 615 -36.95 10.84 27.81
#